data_AF-A0A067PQK7-F1
#
_entry.id   AF-A0A067PQK7-F1
#
_cell.length_a   1.000
_cell.length_b   1.000
_cell.length_c   1.000
_cell.angle_alpha   90.00
_cell.angle_beta   90.00
_cell.angle_gamma   90.00
#
_symmetry.space_group_name_H-M   'P 1'
#
loop_
_entity.id
_entity.type
_entity.pdbx_description
1 polymer ?
#
loop_
_entity_poly.entity_id
_entity_poly.type
_entity_poly.pdbx_seq_one_letter_code
_entity_poly.pdbx_strand_id
1 'polypeptide(L)'
;MKKLEAAARAEARKMKKDWEASLIEWKSETPDRGTRFADGTKVVFKSEAKSYYKLSDKDMASLPYYQFPASSKRVFPVASVIKLVERRFEATGIAYPRFPISSMDLNGPRLTNLVPLPDGVRMRRTRY
;
A
#
# COMPACT_ATOMS: atom_id res chain seq x y z
N MET A 1 23.67 8.64 -29.67
CA MET A 1 22.94 8.86 -28.40
C MET A 1 21.82 7.85 -28.10
N LYS A 2 21.05 7.34 -29.08
CA LYS A 2 19.96 6.34 -28.84
C LYS A 2 20.38 5.01 -28.18
N LYS A 3 21.63 4.56 -28.31
CA LYS A 3 22.10 3.27 -27.75
C LYS A 3 22.30 3.31 -26.22
N LEU A 4 22.68 4.45 -25.65
CA LEU A 4 22.89 4.59 -24.20
C LEU A 4 21.57 4.58 -23.42
N GLU A 5 20.53 5.21 -23.96
CA GLU A 5 19.18 5.18 -23.37
C GLU A 5 18.56 3.78 -23.39
N ALA A 6 18.84 2.98 -24.42
CA ALA A 6 18.37 1.61 -24.52
C ALA A 6 19.03 0.70 -23.47
N ALA A 7 20.34 0.88 -23.22
CA ALA A 7 21.07 0.15 -22.20
C ALA A 7 20.56 0.48 -20.78
N ALA A 8 20.39 1.76 -20.47
CA ALA A 8 19.84 2.20 -19.18
C ALA A 8 18.43 1.65 -18.91
N ARG A 9 17.57 1.60 -19.95
CA ARG A 9 16.23 0.98 -19.83
C ARG A 9 16.30 -0.53 -19.62
N ALA A 10 17.28 -1.21 -20.21
CA ALA A 10 17.46 -2.65 -20.03
C ALA A 10 17.93 -2.99 -18.61
N GLU A 11 18.84 -2.19 -18.04
CA GLU A 11 19.29 -2.35 -16.66
C GLU A 11 18.17 -2.09 -15.65
N ALA A 12 17.38 -1.03 -15.85
CA ALA A 12 16.21 -0.76 -15.01
C ALA A 12 15.16 -1.90 -15.05
N ARG A 13 14.99 -2.55 -16.22
CA ARG A 13 14.11 -3.73 -16.35
C ARG A 13 14.65 -4.95 -15.60
N LYS A 14 15.97 -5.17 -15.61
CA LYS A 14 16.61 -6.26 -14.86
C LYS A 14 16.45 -6.05 -13.36
N MET A 15 16.81 -4.87 -12.84
CA MET A 15 16.65 -4.54 -11.42
C MET A 15 15.20 -4.68 -10.95
N LYS A 16 14.23 -4.23 -11.77
CA LYS A 16 12.81 -4.43 -11.46
C LYS A 16 12.42 -5.90 -11.42
N LYS A 17 12.92 -6.72 -12.35
CA LYS A 17 12.64 -8.16 -12.41
C LYS A 17 13.24 -8.89 -11.21
N ASP A 18 14.47 -8.53 -10.84
CA ASP A 18 15.17 -9.11 -9.69
C ASP A 18 14.47 -8.72 -8.37
N TRP A 19 14.02 -7.46 -8.27
CA TRP A 19 13.15 -7.03 -7.17
C TRP A 19 11.87 -7.86 -7.11
N GLU A 20 11.12 -7.96 -8.21
CA GLU A 20 9.88 -8.74 -8.25
C GLU A 20 10.08 -10.23 -7.92
N ALA A 21 11.24 -10.79 -8.24
CA ALA A 21 11.60 -12.17 -7.90
C ALA A 21 11.98 -12.33 -6.41
N SER A 22 12.51 -11.28 -5.80
CA SER A 22 12.83 -11.27 -4.35
C SER A 22 11.58 -11.12 -3.47
N LEU A 23 10.46 -10.69 -4.05
CA LEU A 23 9.20 -10.54 -3.31
C LEU A 23 8.59 -11.91 -3.00
N ILE A 24 8.50 -12.21 -1.72
CA ILE A 24 7.78 -13.36 -1.21
C ILE A 24 6.32 -12.97 -1.07
N GLU A 25 5.43 -13.74 -1.68
CA GLU A 25 3.99 -13.56 -1.50
C GLU A 25 3.61 -13.74 -0.04
N TRP A 26 2.88 -12.77 0.50
CA TRP A 26 2.45 -12.83 1.88
C TRP A 26 1.24 -13.76 2.00
N LYS A 27 1.39 -14.80 2.83
CA LYS A 27 0.34 -15.79 3.09
C LYS A 27 -0.24 -15.57 4.49
N SER A 28 -1.51 -15.21 4.55
CA SER A 28 -2.26 -15.17 5.82
C SER A 28 -2.73 -16.56 6.23
N GLU A 29 -2.86 -16.77 7.54
CA GLU A 29 -3.55 -17.92 8.12
C GLU A 29 -5.02 -18.01 7.69
N THR A 30 -5.66 -16.86 7.43
CA THR A 30 -7.05 -16.78 6.90
C THR A 30 -7.07 -16.09 5.52
N PRO A 31 -6.95 -16.85 4.42
CA PRO A 31 -6.82 -16.29 3.06
C PRO A 31 -7.99 -15.41 2.63
N ASP A 32 -9.19 -15.59 3.21
CA ASP A 32 -10.36 -14.79 2.85
C ASP A 32 -10.46 -13.44 3.57
N ARG A 33 -9.79 -13.28 4.73
CA ARG A 33 -9.89 -12.08 5.57
C ARG A 33 -8.56 -11.34 5.77
N GLY A 34 -7.44 -12.04 5.63
CA GLY A 34 -6.12 -11.49 5.87
C GLY A 34 -5.83 -11.30 7.37
N THR A 35 -5.05 -10.26 7.71
CA THR A 35 -4.70 -9.97 9.11
C THR A 35 -5.59 -8.88 9.67
N ARG A 36 -6.07 -9.09 10.90
CA ARG A 36 -6.75 -8.03 11.65
C ARG A 36 -5.72 -7.04 12.19
N PHE A 37 -5.82 -5.78 11.81
CA PHE A 37 -4.96 -4.73 12.34
C PHE A 37 -5.55 -4.13 13.63
N ALA A 38 -4.71 -3.49 14.43
CA ALA A 38 -5.14 -2.77 15.62
C ALA A 38 -6.01 -1.55 15.23
N ASP A 39 -6.93 -1.18 16.12
CA ASP A 39 -7.74 0.02 15.92
C ASP A 39 -6.86 1.28 15.90
N GLY A 40 -7.21 2.26 15.06
CA GLY A 40 -6.38 3.43 14.77
C GLY A 40 -5.22 3.19 13.80
N THR A 41 -5.09 1.98 13.22
CA THR A 41 -4.09 1.75 12.17
C THR A 41 -4.45 2.53 10.91
N LYS A 42 -3.53 3.37 10.44
CA LYS A 42 -3.66 4.04 9.13
C LYS A 42 -3.56 3.02 8.00
N VAL A 43 -4.60 2.95 7.19
CA VAL A 43 -4.73 2.02 6.06
C VAL A 43 -5.07 2.75 4.77
N VAL A 44 -4.76 2.10 3.65
CA VAL A 44 -5.02 2.60 2.29
C VAL A 44 -5.59 1.49 1.42
N PHE A 45 -6.39 1.85 0.43
CA PHE A 45 -6.90 0.87 -0.53
C PHE A 45 -5.83 0.44 -1.54
N LYS A 46 -5.99 -0.78 -2.08
CA LYS A 46 -5.09 -1.32 -3.12
C LYS A 46 -4.90 -0.36 -4.31
N SER A 47 -6.00 0.19 -4.82
CA SER A 47 -6.01 1.07 -5.99
C SER A 47 -5.25 2.36 -5.75
N GLU A 48 -5.43 2.97 -4.57
CA GLU A 48 -4.75 4.20 -4.17
C GLU A 48 -3.25 3.96 -3.98
N ALA A 49 -2.87 2.92 -3.24
CA ALA A 49 -1.47 2.55 -3.04
C ALA A 49 -0.74 2.29 -4.36
N LYS A 50 -1.36 1.55 -5.30
CA LYS A 50 -0.80 1.29 -6.63
C LYS A 50 -0.63 2.56 -7.44
N SER A 51 -1.67 3.39 -7.50
CA SER A 51 -1.66 4.63 -8.29
C SER A 51 -0.59 5.60 -7.80
N TYR A 52 -0.47 5.72 -6.47
CA TYR A 52 0.39 6.68 -5.81
C TYR A 52 1.86 6.27 -5.82
N TYR A 53 2.17 5.08 -5.29
CA TYR A 53 3.54 4.60 -5.15
C TYR A 53 4.05 3.83 -6.39
N LYS A 54 3.26 3.80 -7.47
CA LYS A 54 3.58 3.06 -8.71
C LYS A 54 3.98 1.61 -8.40
N LEU A 55 3.23 0.98 -7.49
CA LEU A 55 3.42 -0.41 -7.08
C LEU A 55 2.76 -1.37 -8.07
N SER A 56 3.41 -2.50 -8.30
CA SER A 56 2.88 -3.62 -9.07
C SER A 56 1.91 -4.44 -8.23
N ASP A 57 1.14 -5.33 -8.87
CA ASP A 57 0.30 -6.27 -8.12
C ASP A 57 1.11 -7.25 -7.27
N LYS A 58 2.35 -7.58 -7.69
CA LYS A 58 3.27 -8.43 -6.91
C LYS A 58 3.76 -7.73 -5.65
N ASP A 59 4.09 -6.44 -5.75
CA ASP A 59 4.43 -5.62 -4.57
C ASP A 59 3.29 -5.66 -3.56
N MET A 60 2.05 -5.46 -4.01
CA MET A 60 0.88 -5.51 -3.14
C MET A 60 0.61 -6.91 -2.57
N ALA A 61 0.91 -7.97 -3.31
CA ALA A 61 0.74 -9.35 -2.84
C ALA A 61 1.75 -9.75 -1.75
N SER A 62 2.88 -9.07 -1.66
CA SER A 62 3.87 -9.28 -0.60
C SER A 62 3.52 -8.59 0.73
N LEU A 63 2.43 -7.81 0.76
CA LEU A 63 2.04 -7.04 1.93
C LEU A 63 0.89 -7.69 2.71
N PRO A 64 0.88 -7.52 4.04
CA PRO A 64 -0.28 -7.87 4.84
C PRO A 64 -1.47 -7.01 4.43
N TYR A 65 -2.61 -7.65 4.24
CA TYR A 65 -3.87 -6.99 3.91
C TYR A 65 -4.97 -7.39 4.89
N TYR A 66 -5.99 -6.55 4.95
CA TYR A 66 -7.27 -6.86 5.58
C TYR A 66 -8.36 -6.75 4.52
N GLN A 67 -9.23 -7.75 4.48
CA GLN A 67 -10.41 -7.76 3.61
C GLN A 67 -11.68 -7.64 4.45
N PHE A 68 -12.56 -6.71 4.06
CA PHE A 68 -13.80 -6.50 4.80
C PHE A 68 -14.76 -7.67 4.60
N PRO A 69 -15.52 -8.06 5.64
CA PRO A 69 -16.60 -9.02 5.49
C PRO A 69 -17.63 -8.47 4.49
N ALA A 70 -18.08 -9.31 3.56
CA ALA A 70 -19.01 -8.95 2.48
C ALA A 70 -18.52 -7.87 1.49
N SER A 71 -17.21 -7.58 1.45
CA SER A 71 -16.61 -6.73 0.41
C SER A 71 -15.42 -7.42 -0.25
N SER A 72 -15.21 -7.12 -1.54
CA SER A 72 -13.98 -7.46 -2.26
C SER A 72 -12.86 -6.44 -2.03
N LYS A 73 -13.15 -5.35 -1.31
CA LYS A 73 -12.17 -4.30 -1.03
C LYS A 73 -11.13 -4.80 -0.03
N ARG A 74 -9.85 -4.60 -0.37
CA ARG A 74 -8.69 -4.87 0.47
C ARG A 74 -8.01 -3.58 0.88
N VAL A 75 -7.64 -3.51 2.15
CA VAL A 75 -6.86 -2.40 2.71
C VAL A 75 -5.52 -2.89 3.23
N PHE A 76 -4.54 -2.00 3.14
CA PHE A 76 -3.15 -2.25 3.45
C PHE A 76 -2.68 -1.21 4.47
N PRO A 77 -1.92 -1.59 5.49
CA PRO A 77 -1.34 -0.63 6.42
C PRO A 77 -0.38 0.32 5.70
N VAL A 78 -0.56 1.62 5.91
CA VAL A 78 0.29 2.67 5.30
C VAL A 78 1.75 2.46 5.67
N ALA A 79 2.03 2.13 6.93
CA ALA A 79 3.39 1.89 7.41
C ALA A 79 4.08 0.74 6.65
N SER A 80 3.36 -0.35 6.36
CA SER A 80 3.91 -1.49 5.63
C SER A 80 4.16 -1.14 4.16
N VAL A 81 3.25 -0.37 3.54
CA VAL A 81 3.42 0.12 2.17
C VAL A 81 4.66 1.04 2.07
N ILE A 82 4.82 1.98 3.00
CA ILE A 82 5.98 2.88 3.05
C ILE A 82 7.28 2.08 3.17
N LYS A 83 7.36 1.14 4.12
CA LYS A 83 8.55 0.29 4.29
C LYS A 83 8.89 -0.50 3.01
N LEU A 84 7.89 -1.01 2.30
CA LEU A 84 8.13 -1.71 1.03
C LEU A 84 8.69 -0.76 -0.03
N VAL A 85 8.13 0.43 -0.13
CA VAL A 85 8.58 1.46 -1.09
C VAL A 85 10.02 1.91 -0.78
N GLU A 86 10.36 2.08 0.50
CA GLU A 86 11.72 2.38 0.95
C GLU A 86 12.70 1.26 0.56
N ARG A 87 12.36 -0.01 0.86
CA ARG A 87 13.19 -1.16 0.46
C ARG A 87 13.36 -1.27 -1.07
N ARG A 88 12.30 -0.97 -1.82
CA ARG A 88 12.36 -0.95 -3.29
C ARG A 88 13.30 0.16 -3.77
N PHE A 89 13.22 1.35 -3.15
CA PHE A 89 14.10 2.47 -3.49
C PHE A 89 15.57 2.12 -3.20
N GLU A 90 15.86 1.51 -2.05
CA GLU A 90 17.21 1.05 -1.70
C GLU A 90 17.74 0.00 -2.69
N ALA A 91 16.88 -0.93 -3.14
CA ALA A 91 17.30 -2.01 -4.04
C ALA A 91 17.43 -1.58 -5.51
N THR A 92 16.60 -0.64 -5.97
CA THR A 92 16.49 -0.31 -7.42
C THR A 92 16.88 1.12 -7.77
N GLY A 93 17.03 2.01 -6.78
CA GLY A 93 17.26 3.44 -6.99
C GLY A 93 16.08 4.20 -7.62
N ILE A 94 14.92 3.55 -7.79
CA ILE A 94 13.74 4.16 -8.43
C ILE A 94 13.09 5.16 -7.47
N ALA A 95 13.16 6.45 -7.78
CA ALA A 95 12.62 7.53 -6.97
C ALA A 95 11.18 7.27 -6.50
N TYR A 96 10.94 7.48 -5.20
CA TYR A 96 9.63 7.33 -4.59
C TYR A 96 8.99 8.70 -4.32
N PRO A 97 7.69 8.88 -4.59
CA PRO A 97 6.97 10.10 -4.24
C PRO A 97 6.81 10.19 -2.71
N ARG A 98 7.35 11.26 -2.12
CA ARG A 98 7.38 11.51 -0.68
C ARG A 98 6.23 12.42 -0.23
N PHE A 99 5.05 12.23 -0.81
CA PHE A 99 3.88 13.06 -0.57
C PHE A 99 2.93 12.35 0.43
N PRO A 100 2.02 13.09 1.09
CA PRO A 100 1.03 12.49 1.97
C PRO A 100 -0.04 11.74 1.16
N ILE A 101 -0.23 10.46 1.45
CA ILE A 101 -1.37 9.70 0.95
C ILE A 101 -2.60 10.00 1.77
N SER A 102 -3.76 10.06 1.09
CA SER A 102 -5.08 9.92 1.71
C SER A 102 -5.15 8.57 2.45
N SER A 103 -4.82 8.57 3.73
CA SER A 103 -4.93 7.41 4.61
C SER A 103 -6.21 7.48 5.42
N MET A 104 -6.80 6.33 5.71
CA MET A 104 -7.98 6.18 6.55
C MET A 104 -7.61 5.47 7.85
N ASP A 105 -8.31 5.75 8.94
CA ASP A 105 -8.10 5.00 10.18
C ASP A 105 -9.02 3.78 10.20
N LEU A 106 -8.43 2.60 10.46
CA LEU A 106 -9.18 1.38 10.67
C LEU A 106 -9.67 1.33 12.12
N ASN A 107 -10.99 1.32 12.33
CA ASN A 107 -11.62 1.19 13.64
C ASN A 107 -12.60 0.01 13.61
N GLY A 108 -12.15 -1.16 14.06
CA GLY A 108 -12.86 -2.42 13.96
C GLY A 108 -13.12 -2.83 12.50
N PRO A 109 -14.31 -3.34 12.15
CA PRO A 109 -14.65 -3.72 10.77
C PRO A 109 -15.00 -2.50 9.89
N ARG A 110 -14.76 -1.27 10.35
CA ARG A 110 -15.15 -0.04 9.66
C ARG A 110 -13.93 0.83 9.38
N LEU A 111 -13.90 1.42 8.19
CA LEU A 111 -13.01 2.52 7.87
C LEU A 111 -13.68 3.81 8.32
N THR A 112 -12.92 4.65 8.99
CA THR A 112 -13.39 5.97 9.36
C THR A 112 -12.32 7.00 9.04
N ASN A 113 -12.69 8.07 8.35
CA ASN A 113 -11.88 9.27 8.27
C ASN A 113 -12.17 10.11 9.52
N LEU A 114 -11.74 9.63 10.70
CA LEU A 114 -11.88 10.41 11.93
C LEU A 114 -10.72 11.38 12.00
N VAL A 115 -10.86 12.51 11.31
CA VAL A 115 -10.14 13.71 11.72
C VAL A 115 -10.62 14.02 13.15
N PRO A 116 -9.74 14.12 14.16
CA PRO A 116 -10.16 14.58 15.47
C PRO A 116 -10.75 15.98 15.28
N LEU A 117 -12.07 16.10 15.46
CA LEU A 117 -12.72 17.40 15.47
C LEU A 117 -12.25 18.13 16.74
N PRO A 118 -11.85 19.42 16.66
CA PRO A 118 -11.72 20.22 17.85
C PRO A 118 -13.06 20.20 18.60
N ASP A 119 -12.98 20.02 19.92
CA ASP A 119 -14.10 19.69 20.79
C ASP A 119 -15.38 20.47 20.46
N GLY A 120 -16.48 19.75 20.16
CA GLY A 120 -17.82 20.32 20.14
C GLY A 120 -18.65 20.21 18.85
N VAL A 121 -18.13 19.64 17.75
CA VAL A 121 -18.90 19.55 16.49
C VAL A 121 -19.46 18.14 16.25
N ARG A 122 -20.80 18.03 16.19
CA ARG A 122 -21.54 16.78 15.89
C ARG A 122 -21.05 16.13 14.59
N MET A 123 -20.61 14.88 14.69
CA MET A 123 -20.15 14.05 13.57
C MET A 123 -21.19 13.97 12.44
N ARG A 124 -20.82 14.40 11.23
CA ARG A 124 -21.54 13.98 10.01
C ARG A 124 -20.96 12.63 9.56
N ARG A 125 -21.75 11.56 9.73
CA ARG A 125 -21.42 10.23 9.23
C ARG A 125 -21.60 10.19 7.71
N THR A 126 -20.52 10.27 6.95
CA THR A 126 -20.51 9.79 5.56
C THR A 126 -20.14 8.31 5.58
N ARG A 127 -21.11 7.45 5.25
CA ARG A 127 -20.89 6.01 5.06
C ARG A 127 -20.24 5.80 3.69
N TYR A 128 -19.18 5.00 3.63
CA TYR A 128 -18.58 4.45 2.39
C TYR A 128 -18.64 2.92 2.39
#